data_AF-A0A812Y964-F1
#
_entry.id   AF-A0A812Y964-F1
#
_cell.length_a   1.000
_cell.length_b   1.000
_cell.length_c   1.000
_cell.angle_alpha   90.00
_cell.angle_beta   90.00
_cell.angle_gamma   90.00
#
_symmetry.space_group_name_H-M   'P 1'
#
loop_
_entity.id
_entity.type
_entity.pdbx_description
1 polymer ?
#
loop_
_entity_poly.entity_id
_entity_poly.type
_entity_poly.pdbx_seq_one_letter_code
_entity_poly.pdbx_strand_id
1 'polypeptide(L)'
;VISRLGLARGFLLRRLCGLAFENLRQFTPRELAKMAYSLAKLRFLAQSNVDELVDALRPDLHRLVGSQISEFLYALAMVNARHQLDLARTLVKQYADSPGGVQPMSGGSLIDVAWALVALDLAREFDAELKAVLEETFSRNPPQNRVPLTKLFDVICALELEYKDLGITVPNTWKAACADADRFEMERLESARLHNEVVMRFDHLRGATNGMRWQLRMQRNQACGPYRVDLFDEDTKTALDLEIISWPTARHLKHRLLEGLGFRVLALQYWDWRRARTEEDQNLFLEREVNRVLEKHPLAALET
;
A
#
# COMPACT_ATOMS: atom_id res chain seq x y z
N VAL A 1 -0.64 20.56 1.75
CA VAL A 1 -1.50 20.90 0.58
C VAL A 1 -1.21 19.99 -0.61
N ILE A 2 0.05 19.92 -1.08
CA ILE A 2 0.46 19.09 -2.24
C ILE A 2 -0.03 17.63 -2.16
N SER A 3 0.24 16.94 -1.04
CA SER A 3 -0.21 15.55 -0.82
C SER A 3 -1.73 15.41 -0.80
N ARG A 4 -2.47 16.37 -0.23
CA ARG A 4 -3.94 16.36 -0.18
C ARG A 4 -4.55 16.48 -1.59
N LEU A 5 -3.91 17.25 -2.47
CA LEU A 5 -4.33 17.45 -3.85
C LEU A 5 -3.74 16.41 -4.82
N GLY A 6 -2.95 15.44 -4.34
CA GLY A 6 -2.31 14.43 -5.19
C GLY A 6 -1.33 15.02 -6.22
N LEU A 7 -0.76 16.20 -5.97
CA LEU A 7 0.07 16.91 -6.95
C LEU A 7 1.46 16.27 -7.07
N ALA A 8 1.60 15.36 -8.02
CA ALA A 8 2.79 14.56 -8.27
C ALA A 8 3.89 15.29 -9.08
N ARG A 9 4.28 16.51 -8.69
CA ARG A 9 5.36 17.25 -9.36
C ARG A 9 6.73 16.84 -8.84
N GLY A 10 7.29 15.76 -9.41
CA GLY A 10 8.52 15.13 -8.91
C GLY A 10 9.72 16.05 -8.68
N PHE A 11 9.96 17.04 -9.55
CA PHE A 11 11.05 18.03 -9.35
C PHE A 11 10.82 18.90 -8.12
N LEU A 12 9.59 19.42 -7.95
CA LEU A 12 9.23 20.24 -6.79
C LEU A 12 9.32 19.41 -5.50
N LEU A 13 8.81 18.18 -5.53
CA LEU A 13 8.89 17.27 -4.38
C LEU A 13 10.34 16.98 -3.99
N ARG A 14 11.22 16.66 -4.94
CA ARG A 14 12.66 16.46 -4.66
C ARG A 14 13.28 17.67 -3.97
N ARG A 15 13.06 18.88 -4.49
CA ARG A 15 13.64 20.10 -3.93
C ARG A 15 13.10 20.41 -2.53
N LEU A 16 11.79 20.26 -2.33
CA LEU A 16 11.18 20.47 -1.01
C LEU A 16 11.63 19.43 0.01
N CYS A 17 11.72 18.16 -0.39
CA CYS A 17 12.20 17.09 0.48
C CYS A 17 13.67 17.30 0.83
N GLY A 18 14.53 17.66 -0.13
CA GLY A 18 15.94 17.97 0.15
C GLY A 18 16.08 19.03 1.25
N LEU A 19 15.40 20.17 1.08
CA LEU A 19 15.41 21.24 2.08
C LEU A 19 14.83 20.82 3.44
N ALA A 20 13.76 20.02 3.44
CA ALA A 20 13.15 19.54 4.69
C ALA A 20 14.06 18.55 5.42
N PHE A 21 14.68 17.61 4.70
CA PHE A 21 15.54 16.57 5.27
C PHE A 21 16.86 17.13 5.80
N GLU A 22 17.41 18.16 5.16
CA GLU A 22 18.55 18.92 5.69
C GLU A 22 18.26 19.61 7.04
N ASN A 23 16.98 19.81 7.37
CA ASN A 23 16.54 20.61 8.51
C ASN A 23 15.57 19.86 9.45
N LEU A 24 15.56 18.51 9.46
CA LEU A 24 14.57 17.71 10.22
C LEU A 24 14.48 18.09 11.71
N ARG A 25 15.61 18.42 12.33
CA ARG A 25 15.69 18.79 13.76
C ARG A 25 14.95 20.10 14.11
N GLN A 26 14.57 20.90 13.11
CA GLN A 26 13.81 22.14 13.31
C GLN A 26 12.30 21.89 13.38
N PHE A 27 11.83 20.71 12.99
CA PHE A 27 10.41 20.37 12.97
C PHE A 27 9.95 19.79 14.30
N THR A 28 8.73 20.13 14.69
CA THR A 28 8.06 19.52 15.84
C THR A 28 7.71 18.05 15.56
N PRO A 29 7.50 17.21 16.60
CA PRO A 29 7.10 15.81 16.43
C PRO A 29 5.85 15.63 15.57
N ARG A 30 4.88 16.54 15.75
CA ARG A 30 3.66 16.60 14.93
C ARG A 30 3.98 16.82 13.45
N GLU A 31 4.89 17.74 13.15
CA GLU A 31 5.26 18.07 11.77
C GLU A 31 6.06 16.94 11.12
N LEU A 32 6.94 16.29 11.87
CA LEU A 32 7.65 15.08 11.41
C LEU A 32 6.67 13.95 11.08
N ALA A 33 5.71 13.68 11.97
CA ALA A 33 4.67 12.68 11.73
C ALA A 33 3.85 13.01 10.48
N LYS A 34 3.46 14.28 10.34
CA LYS A 34 2.69 14.76 9.19
C LYS A 34 3.47 14.71 7.88
N MET A 35 4.78 14.97 7.94
CA MET A 35 5.70 14.90 6.82
C MET A 35 5.81 13.45 6.33
N ALA A 36 6.10 12.51 7.24
CA ALA A 36 6.15 11.08 6.93
C ALA A 36 4.86 10.62 6.25
N TYR A 37 3.70 10.91 6.85
CA TYR A 37 2.39 10.56 6.29
C TYR A 37 2.16 11.16 4.90
N SER A 38 2.50 12.44 4.71
CA SER A 38 2.29 13.15 3.45
C SER A 38 3.16 12.60 2.32
N LEU A 39 4.42 12.28 2.62
CA LEU A 39 5.37 11.71 1.66
C LEU A 39 5.03 10.25 1.32
N ALA A 40 4.62 9.46 2.31
CA ALA A 40 4.14 8.10 2.10
C ALA A 40 2.92 8.04 1.17
N LYS A 41 1.93 8.93 1.38
CA LYS A 41 0.78 9.05 0.47
C LYS A 41 1.17 9.45 -0.96
N LEU A 42 2.25 10.21 -1.13
CA LEU A 42 2.80 10.57 -2.43
C LEU A 42 3.72 9.48 -3.01
N ARG A 43 3.88 8.33 -2.34
CA ARG A 43 4.86 7.28 -2.67
C ARG A 43 6.29 7.81 -2.78
N PHE A 44 6.57 8.91 -2.08
CA PHE A 44 7.82 9.65 -2.18
C PHE A 44 8.71 9.46 -0.94
N LEU A 45 8.19 8.78 0.08
CA LEU A 45 8.97 8.36 1.24
C LEU A 45 9.69 7.04 0.91
N ALA A 46 11.02 7.03 0.98
CA ALA A 46 11.82 5.80 0.88
C ALA A 46 12.15 5.25 2.28
N GLN A 47 12.55 3.98 2.36
CA GLN A 47 12.96 3.37 3.63
C GLN A 47 14.13 4.11 4.29
N SER A 48 15.14 4.54 3.53
CA SER A 48 16.25 5.34 4.08
C SER A 48 15.80 6.67 4.70
N ASN A 49 14.75 7.28 4.14
CA ASN A 49 14.20 8.51 4.67
C ASN A 49 13.40 8.28 5.97
N VAL A 50 12.90 7.06 6.19
CA VAL A 50 12.28 6.71 7.47
C VAL A 50 13.31 6.79 8.57
N ASP A 51 14.51 6.23 8.38
CA ASP A 51 15.57 6.24 9.40
C ASP A 51 15.91 7.68 9.85
N GLU A 52 16.08 8.59 8.88
CA GLU A 52 16.34 10.01 9.16
C GLU A 52 15.20 10.68 9.95
N LEU A 53 13.95 10.41 9.59
CA LEU A 53 12.77 10.92 10.30
C LEU A 53 12.66 10.34 11.70
N VAL A 54 12.94 9.05 11.87
CA VAL A 54 12.92 8.35 13.15
C VAL A 54 13.98 8.93 14.08
N ASP A 55 15.20 9.16 13.59
CA ASP A 55 16.28 9.73 14.38
C ASP A 55 15.97 11.16 14.84
N ALA A 56 15.33 11.97 13.99
CA ALA A 56 14.86 13.29 14.35
C ALA A 56 13.70 13.27 15.37
N LEU A 57 12.81 12.27 15.27
CA LEU A 57 11.63 12.14 16.13
C LEU A 57 11.95 11.50 17.49
N ARG A 58 12.95 10.62 17.56
CA ARG A 58 13.27 9.77 18.72
C ARG A 58 13.34 10.52 20.06
N PRO A 59 13.97 11.71 20.17
CA PRO A 59 14.05 12.43 21.45
C PRO A 59 12.67 12.81 22.02
N ASP A 60 11.71 13.04 21.14
CA ASP A 60 10.38 13.57 21.45
C ASP A 60 9.25 12.56 21.13
N LEU A 61 9.58 11.29 20.90
CA LEU A 61 8.62 10.25 20.49
C LEU A 61 7.43 10.14 21.45
N HIS A 62 7.71 10.21 22.76
CA HIS A 62 6.72 10.16 23.84
C HIS A 62 5.69 11.31 23.79
N ARG A 63 5.96 12.39 23.05
CA ARG A 63 5.07 13.55 22.91
C ARG A 63 4.04 13.37 21.79
N LEU A 64 4.15 12.31 21.00
CA LEU A 64 3.15 12.00 19.98
C LEU A 64 1.83 11.58 20.63
N VAL A 65 0.74 12.16 20.12
CA VAL A 65 -0.63 11.78 20.51
C VAL A 65 -1.20 10.76 19.52
N GLY A 66 -2.28 10.05 19.88
CA GLY A 66 -2.82 8.94 19.09
C GLY A 66 -3.06 9.23 17.60
N SER A 67 -3.52 10.43 17.21
CA SER A 67 -3.68 10.78 15.80
C SER A 67 -2.34 10.87 15.04
N GLN A 68 -1.30 11.35 15.70
CA GLN A 68 0.05 11.48 15.12
C GLN A 68 0.75 10.12 15.07
N ILE A 69 0.52 9.29 16.09
CA ILE A 69 0.98 7.90 16.12
C ILE A 69 0.35 7.11 14.96
N SER A 70 -0.97 7.23 14.78
CA SER A 70 -1.70 6.63 13.66
C SER A 70 -1.13 7.08 12.31
N GLU A 71 -0.88 8.38 12.13
CA GLU A 71 -0.24 8.92 10.91
C GLU A 71 1.17 8.33 10.68
N PHE A 72 1.97 8.17 11.72
CA PHE A 72 3.33 7.64 11.59
C PHE A 72 3.35 6.13 11.36
N LEU A 73 2.53 5.35 12.08
CA LEU A 73 2.33 3.91 11.84
C LEU A 73 1.89 3.64 10.41
N TYR A 74 0.93 4.44 9.91
CA TYR A 74 0.51 4.37 8.52
C TYR A 74 1.68 4.63 7.57
N ALA A 75 2.50 5.67 7.83
CA ALA A 75 3.65 5.97 6.99
C ALA A 75 4.68 4.83 6.96
N LEU A 76 5.00 4.23 8.12
CA LEU A 76 5.88 3.06 8.22
C LEU A 76 5.35 1.87 7.42
N ALA A 77 4.05 1.59 7.55
CA ALA A 77 3.39 0.54 6.82
C ALA A 77 3.40 0.80 5.32
N MET A 78 3.06 2.01 4.85
CA MET A 78 3.04 2.39 3.44
C MET A 78 4.36 2.14 2.70
N VAL A 79 5.50 2.27 3.38
CA VAL A 79 6.83 2.03 2.81
C VAL A 79 7.41 0.66 3.17
N ASN A 80 6.59 -0.20 3.81
CA ASN A 80 6.95 -1.52 4.30
C ASN A 80 8.25 -1.49 5.13
N ALA A 81 8.33 -0.58 6.11
CA ALA A 81 9.50 -0.35 6.96
C ALA A 81 9.71 -1.47 8.00
N ARG A 82 9.90 -2.72 7.55
CA ARG A 82 10.13 -3.88 8.43
C ARG A 82 11.43 -3.80 9.24
N HIS A 83 12.38 -2.97 8.82
CA HIS A 83 13.59 -2.67 9.59
C HIS A 83 13.30 -1.80 10.84
N GLN A 84 12.11 -1.18 10.93
CA GLN A 84 11.68 -0.32 12.05
C GLN A 84 10.53 -0.95 12.86
N LEU A 85 10.42 -2.29 12.92
CA LEU A 85 9.34 -2.95 13.67
C LEU A 85 9.38 -2.64 15.17
N ASP A 86 10.56 -2.45 15.77
CA ASP A 86 10.65 -2.11 17.21
C ASP A 86 10.08 -0.72 17.51
N LEU A 87 10.25 0.22 16.58
CA LEU A 87 9.57 1.51 16.68
C LEU A 87 8.07 1.35 16.49
N ALA A 88 7.62 0.57 15.50
CA ALA A 88 6.20 0.31 15.28
C ALA A 88 5.55 -0.31 16.53
N ARG A 89 6.18 -1.29 17.17
CA ARG A 89 5.75 -1.88 18.45
C ARG A 89 5.63 -0.84 19.55
N THR A 90 6.64 0.03 19.68
CA THR A 90 6.65 1.11 20.68
C THR A 90 5.47 2.06 20.46
N LEU A 91 5.22 2.44 19.20
CA LEU A 91 4.12 3.29 18.80
C LEU A 91 2.76 2.64 19.07
N VAL A 92 2.58 1.35 18.77
CA VAL A 92 1.33 0.64 19.06
C VAL A 92 1.05 0.61 20.56
N LYS A 93 2.06 0.33 21.40
CA LYS A 93 1.91 0.37 22.87
C LYS A 93 1.53 1.77 23.35
N GLN A 94 2.25 2.80 22.89
CA GLN A 94 1.92 4.19 23.22
C GLN A 94 0.52 4.62 22.72
N TYR A 95 0.07 4.07 21.58
CA TYR A 95 -1.27 4.29 21.07
C TYR A 95 -2.33 3.67 21.98
N ALA A 96 -2.12 2.43 22.43
CA ALA A 96 -3.01 1.74 23.36
C ALA A 96 -3.06 2.41 24.74
N ASP A 97 -1.91 2.88 25.23
CA ASP A 97 -1.77 3.54 26.54
C ASP A 97 -2.20 5.02 26.53
N SER A 98 -2.59 5.58 25.37
CA SER A 98 -2.97 6.98 25.26
C SER A 98 -4.21 7.29 26.13
N PRO A 99 -4.28 8.47 26.81
CA PRO A 99 -5.45 8.83 27.61
C PRO A 99 -6.74 8.84 26.77
N GLY A 100 -7.69 7.96 27.14
CA GLY A 100 -8.93 7.68 26.37
C GLY A 100 -8.90 6.34 25.61
N GLY A 101 -7.73 5.75 25.44
CA GLY A 101 -7.51 4.52 24.68
C GLY A 101 -7.84 4.71 23.19
N VAL A 102 -8.53 3.71 22.62
CA VAL A 102 -9.02 3.72 21.23
C VAL A 102 -10.06 4.84 21.00
N GLN A 103 -10.71 5.35 22.06
CA GLN A 103 -11.59 6.51 22.00
C GLN A 103 -10.87 7.80 22.46
N PRO A 104 -11.19 9.00 21.95
CA PRO A 104 -12.19 9.36 20.96
C PRO A 104 -11.57 9.50 19.54
N MET A 105 -10.93 8.46 19.02
CA MET A 105 -10.21 8.55 17.74
C MET A 105 -11.14 8.71 16.53
N SER A 106 -10.65 9.43 15.52
CA SER A 106 -11.35 9.53 14.23
C SER A 106 -11.41 8.16 13.54
N GLY A 107 -12.48 7.88 12.80
CA GLY A 107 -12.62 6.59 12.09
C GLY A 107 -11.50 6.33 11.09
N GLY A 108 -10.96 7.38 10.46
CA GLY A 108 -9.80 7.26 9.59
C GLY A 108 -8.52 6.85 10.33
N SER A 109 -8.30 7.35 11.55
CA SER A 109 -7.13 6.98 12.35
C SER A 109 -7.17 5.52 12.81
N LEU A 110 -8.35 5.03 13.17
CA LEU A 110 -8.56 3.63 13.55
C LEU A 110 -8.21 2.69 12.40
N ILE A 111 -8.75 2.97 11.21
CA ILE A 111 -8.48 2.19 10.01
C ILE A 111 -7.00 2.27 9.61
N ASP A 112 -6.36 3.42 9.75
CA ASP A 112 -4.92 3.59 9.49
C ASP A 112 -4.07 2.71 10.42
N VAL A 113 -4.45 2.58 11.70
CA VAL A 113 -3.77 1.68 12.66
C VAL A 113 -4.04 0.21 12.33
N ALA A 114 -5.29 -0.18 12.09
CA ALA A 114 -5.63 -1.56 11.74
C ALA A 114 -4.89 -2.02 10.47
N TRP A 115 -4.86 -1.16 9.45
CA TRP A 115 -4.11 -1.43 8.22
C TRP A 115 -2.61 -1.55 8.49
N ALA A 116 -2.04 -0.65 9.31
CA ALA A 116 -0.61 -0.71 9.63
C ALA A 116 -0.23 -2.00 10.39
N LEU A 117 -1.04 -2.43 11.36
CA LEU A 117 -0.82 -3.67 12.10
C LEU A 117 -0.79 -4.89 11.18
N VAL A 118 -1.73 -4.97 10.24
CA VAL A 118 -1.79 -6.09 9.29
C VAL A 118 -0.66 -6.02 8.26
N ALA A 119 -0.40 -4.84 7.68
CA ALA A 119 0.62 -4.65 6.66
C ALA A 119 2.04 -4.93 7.17
N LEU A 120 2.32 -4.53 8.42
CA LEU A 120 3.60 -4.76 9.09
C LEU A 120 3.70 -6.13 9.76
N ASP A 121 2.68 -6.99 9.63
CA ASP A 121 2.67 -8.36 10.21
C ASP A 121 2.73 -8.36 11.76
N LEU A 122 2.08 -7.38 12.38
CA LEU A 122 2.00 -7.17 13.82
C LEU A 122 0.63 -7.58 14.40
N ALA A 123 -0.31 -8.00 13.56
CA ALA A 123 -1.69 -8.30 13.95
C ALA A 123 -1.81 -9.39 15.04
N ARG A 124 -0.94 -10.42 15.03
CA ARG A 124 -0.94 -11.46 16.08
C ARG A 124 -0.27 -11.00 17.37
N GLU A 125 0.75 -10.17 17.26
CA GLU A 125 1.47 -9.63 18.42
C GLU A 125 0.58 -8.66 19.21
N PHE A 126 -0.30 -7.94 18.51
CA PHE A 126 -1.23 -6.95 19.06
C PHE A 126 -2.68 -7.30 18.73
N ASP A 127 -3.07 -8.55 19.03
CA ASP A 127 -4.40 -9.05 18.67
C ASP A 127 -5.50 -8.33 19.45
N ALA A 128 -5.27 -8.02 20.72
CA ALA A 128 -6.18 -7.28 21.58
C ALA A 128 -6.41 -5.84 21.07
N GLU A 129 -5.35 -5.15 20.69
CA GLU A 129 -5.41 -3.79 20.15
C GLU A 129 -6.10 -3.78 18.78
N LEU A 130 -5.79 -4.75 17.91
CA LEU A 130 -6.45 -4.88 16.62
C LEU A 130 -7.96 -5.14 16.79
N LYS A 131 -8.34 -6.03 17.70
CA LYS A 131 -9.75 -6.29 18.05
C LYS A 131 -10.44 -5.03 18.53
N ALA A 132 -9.86 -4.32 19.49
CA ALA A 132 -10.43 -3.09 20.04
C ALA A 132 -10.61 -1.99 18.96
N VAL A 133 -9.62 -1.81 18.08
CA VAL A 133 -9.69 -0.84 16.97
C VAL A 133 -10.80 -1.21 15.97
N LEU A 134 -10.95 -2.49 15.64
CA LEU A 134 -11.96 -2.95 14.69
C LEU A 134 -13.36 -2.95 15.29
N GLU A 135 -13.51 -3.33 16.56
CA GLU A 135 -14.77 -3.22 17.30
C GLU A 135 -15.28 -1.77 17.34
N GLU A 136 -14.39 -0.82 17.64
CA GLU A 136 -14.73 0.61 17.61
C GLU A 136 -15.01 1.11 16.19
N THR A 137 -14.35 0.57 15.17
CA THR A 137 -14.64 0.91 13.78
C THR A 137 -16.03 0.41 13.39
N PHE A 138 -16.36 -0.83 13.74
CA PHE A 138 -17.60 -1.50 13.37
C PHE A 138 -18.81 -1.10 14.20
N SER A 139 -18.61 -0.48 15.37
CA SER A 139 -19.67 0.16 16.15
C SER A 139 -20.28 1.37 15.44
N ARG A 140 -19.58 1.89 14.41
CA ARG A 140 -20.00 3.02 13.57
C ARG A 140 -20.57 2.53 12.24
N ASN A 141 -21.31 3.42 11.57
CA ASN A 141 -21.77 3.16 10.21
C ASN A 141 -20.62 3.31 9.19
N PRO A 142 -20.60 2.48 8.12
CA PRO A 142 -19.67 2.67 7.02
C PRO A 142 -19.75 4.10 6.45
N PRO A 143 -18.62 4.82 6.31
CA PRO A 143 -18.63 6.16 5.75
C PRO A 143 -18.93 6.14 4.25
N GLN A 144 -19.53 7.22 3.72
CA GLN A 144 -19.69 7.38 2.26
C GLN A 144 -18.37 7.60 1.53
N ASN A 145 -17.34 8.12 2.23
CA ASN A 145 -16.02 8.31 1.66
C ASN A 145 -15.36 6.94 1.42
N ARG A 146 -15.01 6.65 0.16
CA ARG A 146 -14.41 5.36 -0.24
C ARG A 146 -12.98 5.16 0.26
N VAL A 147 -12.23 6.23 0.50
CA VAL A 147 -10.82 6.14 0.94
C VAL A 147 -10.62 5.24 2.16
N PRO A 148 -11.31 5.45 3.30
CA PRO A 148 -11.23 4.54 4.44
C PRO A 148 -11.74 3.13 4.14
N LEU A 149 -12.78 2.98 3.29
CA LEU A 149 -13.33 1.68 2.92
C LEU A 149 -12.32 0.84 2.13
N THR A 150 -11.60 1.43 1.18
CA THR A 150 -10.54 0.74 0.42
C THR A 150 -9.39 0.29 1.32
N LYS A 151 -9.02 1.09 2.34
CA LYS A 151 -8.00 0.69 3.32
C LYS A 151 -8.47 -0.50 4.16
N LEU A 152 -9.71 -0.43 4.65
CA LEU A 152 -10.30 -1.48 5.48
C LEU A 152 -10.57 -2.76 4.69
N PHE A 153 -10.80 -2.66 3.37
CA PHE A 153 -10.90 -3.82 2.49
C PHE A 153 -9.65 -4.71 2.55
N ASP A 154 -8.45 -4.11 2.50
CA ASP A 154 -7.18 -4.84 2.65
C ASP A 154 -7.09 -5.57 4.01
N VAL A 155 -7.55 -4.91 5.08
CA VAL A 155 -7.59 -5.50 6.44
C VAL A 155 -8.53 -6.69 6.47
N ILE A 156 -9.73 -6.56 5.92
CA ILE A 156 -10.73 -7.64 5.87
C ILE A 156 -10.18 -8.83 5.09
N CYS A 157 -9.56 -8.60 3.92
CA CYS A 157 -8.94 -9.67 3.13
C CYS A 157 -7.86 -10.39 3.94
N ALA A 158 -7.01 -9.66 4.67
CA ALA A 158 -5.98 -10.28 5.50
C ALA A 158 -6.57 -11.08 6.67
N LEU A 159 -7.60 -10.58 7.34
CA LEU A 159 -8.32 -11.31 8.39
C LEU A 159 -8.88 -12.63 7.85
N GLU A 160 -9.40 -12.62 6.63
CA GLU A 160 -9.98 -13.79 5.99
C GLU A 160 -8.96 -14.73 5.35
N LEU A 161 -7.70 -14.33 5.15
CA LEU A 161 -6.69 -15.17 4.50
C LEU A 161 -5.57 -15.59 5.45
N GLU A 162 -5.02 -14.65 6.20
CA GLU A 162 -3.86 -14.85 7.07
C GLU A 162 -4.25 -14.97 8.55
N TYR A 163 -5.27 -14.27 9.03
CA TYR A 163 -5.54 -14.10 10.48
C TYR A 163 -6.90 -14.63 10.95
N LYS A 164 -7.40 -15.71 10.32
CA LYS A 164 -8.69 -16.34 10.69
C LYS A 164 -8.72 -16.78 12.16
N ASP A 165 -7.56 -17.19 12.68
CA ASP A 165 -7.35 -17.63 14.05
C ASP A 165 -7.64 -16.56 15.10
N LEU A 166 -7.63 -15.27 14.72
CA LEU A 166 -7.93 -14.18 15.64
C LEU A 166 -9.43 -14.06 15.99
N GLY A 167 -10.32 -14.75 15.27
CA GLY A 167 -11.75 -14.82 15.58
C GLY A 167 -12.52 -13.50 15.39
N ILE A 168 -11.96 -12.52 14.67
CA ILE A 168 -12.59 -11.22 14.42
C ILE A 168 -13.74 -11.38 13.43
N THR A 169 -14.95 -11.02 13.85
CA THR A 169 -16.14 -11.07 13.00
C THR A 169 -16.38 -9.70 12.35
N VAL A 170 -16.33 -9.66 11.01
CA VAL A 170 -16.61 -8.44 10.24
C VAL A 170 -18.09 -8.38 9.86
N PRO A 171 -18.83 -7.30 10.20
CA PRO A 171 -20.23 -7.15 9.82
C PRO A 171 -20.45 -7.15 8.30
N ASN A 172 -21.51 -7.80 7.83
CA ASN A 172 -21.83 -7.88 6.40
C ASN A 172 -22.02 -6.51 5.73
N THR A 173 -22.54 -5.52 6.46
CA THR A 173 -22.68 -4.13 5.98
C THR A 173 -21.33 -3.51 5.64
N TRP A 174 -20.32 -3.73 6.49
CA TRP A 174 -18.95 -3.28 6.26
C TRP A 174 -18.27 -4.06 5.14
N LYS A 175 -18.44 -5.39 5.09
CA LYS A 175 -17.92 -6.21 3.98
C LYS A 175 -18.42 -5.72 2.62
N ALA A 176 -19.74 -5.52 2.50
CA ALA A 176 -20.37 -5.03 1.27
C ALA A 176 -19.86 -3.63 0.89
N ALA A 177 -19.84 -2.69 1.84
CA ALA A 177 -19.36 -1.34 1.59
C ALA A 177 -17.89 -1.29 1.13
N CYS A 178 -17.03 -2.10 1.75
CA CYS A 178 -15.61 -2.18 1.38
C CYS A 178 -15.40 -2.81 0.00
N ALA A 179 -16.10 -3.92 -0.29
CA ALA A 179 -16.04 -4.58 -1.59
C ALA A 179 -16.58 -3.68 -2.73
N ASP A 180 -17.67 -2.95 -2.49
CA ASP A 180 -18.21 -2.01 -3.47
C ASP A 180 -17.27 -0.81 -3.70
N ALA A 181 -16.62 -0.31 -2.65
CA ALA A 181 -15.64 0.76 -2.77
C ALA A 181 -14.41 0.33 -3.58
N ASP A 182 -13.88 -0.87 -3.32
CA ASP A 182 -12.77 -1.44 -4.10
C ASP A 182 -13.15 -1.65 -5.56
N ARG A 183 -14.29 -2.31 -5.83
CA ARG A 183 -14.80 -2.55 -7.19
C ARG A 183 -14.93 -1.24 -7.97
N PHE A 184 -15.55 -0.23 -7.38
CA PHE A 184 -15.72 1.08 -8.01
C PHE A 184 -14.38 1.74 -8.37
N GLU A 185 -13.42 1.71 -7.44
CA GLU A 185 -12.10 2.31 -7.72
C GLU A 185 -11.36 1.52 -8.81
N MET A 186 -11.45 0.19 -8.83
CA MET A 186 -10.84 -0.63 -9.89
C MET A 186 -11.46 -0.38 -11.27
N GLU A 187 -12.79 -0.27 -11.37
CA GLU A 187 -13.49 0.12 -12.61
C GLU A 187 -13.06 1.52 -13.08
N ARG A 188 -12.87 2.46 -12.16
CA ARG A 188 -12.36 3.80 -12.48
C ARG A 188 -10.93 3.76 -13.03
N LEU A 189 -10.08 2.87 -12.51
CA LEU A 189 -8.70 2.71 -12.95
C LEU A 189 -8.56 2.01 -14.29
N GLU A 190 -9.48 1.11 -14.62
CA GLU A 190 -9.48 0.37 -15.89
C GLU A 190 -9.44 1.29 -17.12
N SER A 191 -10.05 2.48 -17.03
CA SER A 191 -10.05 3.49 -18.10
C SER A 191 -8.99 4.59 -17.93
N ALA A 192 -8.17 4.52 -16.87
CA ALA A 192 -7.19 5.56 -16.58
C ALA A 192 -6.09 5.61 -17.65
N ARG A 193 -5.63 6.83 -17.95
CA ARG A 193 -4.58 7.07 -18.95
C ARG A 193 -3.31 6.26 -18.69
N LEU A 194 -2.88 6.16 -17.43
CA LEU A 194 -1.68 5.42 -17.06
C LEU A 194 -1.83 3.92 -17.37
N HIS A 195 -2.97 3.33 -17.02
CA HIS A 195 -3.28 1.93 -17.32
C HIS A 195 -3.32 1.67 -18.82
N ASN A 196 -3.90 2.58 -19.60
CA ASN A 196 -3.87 2.51 -21.07
C ASN A 196 -2.45 2.54 -21.63
N GLU A 197 -1.60 3.41 -21.10
CA GLU A 197 -0.19 3.54 -21.50
C GLU A 197 0.56 2.21 -21.30
N VAL A 198 0.42 1.60 -20.12
CA VAL A 198 1.08 0.33 -19.79
C VAL A 198 0.59 -0.81 -20.69
N VAL A 199 -0.72 -0.93 -20.90
CA VAL A 199 -1.29 -1.98 -21.76
C VAL A 199 -0.78 -1.87 -23.20
N MET A 200 -0.75 -0.66 -23.76
CA MET A 200 -0.20 -0.45 -25.11
C MET A 200 1.27 -0.87 -25.22
N ARG A 201 2.06 -0.70 -24.15
CA ARG A 201 3.46 -1.15 -24.13
C ARG A 201 3.56 -2.68 -24.10
N PHE A 202 2.73 -3.36 -23.30
CA PHE A 202 2.66 -4.83 -23.32
C PHE A 202 2.25 -5.38 -24.68
N ASP A 203 1.25 -4.79 -25.33
CA ASP A 203 0.81 -5.21 -26.67
C ASP A 203 1.92 -5.06 -27.72
N HIS A 204 2.72 -3.99 -27.61
CA HIS A 204 3.87 -3.75 -28.48
C HIS A 204 4.98 -4.80 -28.25
N LEU A 205 5.34 -5.07 -26.99
CA LEU A 205 6.35 -6.06 -26.62
C LEU A 205 5.96 -7.48 -27.08
N ARG A 206 4.68 -7.80 -27.14
CA ARG A 206 4.18 -9.09 -27.65
C ARG A 206 4.48 -9.31 -29.14
N GLY A 207 4.57 -8.24 -29.93
CA GLY A 207 4.72 -8.30 -31.40
C GLY A 207 6.16 -8.31 -31.91
N ALA A 208 7.14 -7.99 -31.06
CA ALA A 208 8.52 -7.75 -31.49
C ALA A 208 9.50 -8.49 -30.56
N THR A 209 9.76 -9.78 -30.83
CA THR A 209 11.02 -10.54 -30.62
C THR A 209 10.77 -12.03 -30.37
N ASN A 210 11.68 -12.85 -30.89
CA ASN A 210 11.66 -14.32 -30.88
C ASN A 210 11.87 -14.92 -29.48
N GLY A 211 10.85 -14.91 -28.64
CA GLY A 211 10.84 -15.65 -27.38
C GLY A 211 9.45 -15.75 -26.76
N MET A 212 9.04 -16.97 -26.41
CA MET A 212 7.76 -17.29 -25.75
C MET A 212 7.58 -16.59 -24.38
N ARG A 213 8.69 -16.13 -23.77
CA ARG A 213 8.77 -15.63 -22.38
C ARG A 213 8.06 -14.30 -22.14
N TRP A 214 7.77 -13.52 -23.19
CA TRP A 214 7.26 -12.15 -23.09
C TRP A 214 5.80 -11.99 -23.52
N GLN A 215 5.14 -13.09 -23.88
CA GLN A 215 3.79 -13.07 -24.44
C GLN A 215 2.70 -13.05 -23.35
N LEU A 216 2.88 -12.25 -22.30
CA LEU A 216 1.86 -12.12 -21.25
C LEU A 216 0.57 -11.54 -21.86
N ARG A 217 -0.50 -12.31 -21.80
CA ARG A 217 -1.84 -11.96 -22.29
C ARG A 217 -2.59 -11.23 -21.20
N MET A 218 -2.15 -10.00 -20.94
CA MET A 218 -2.67 -9.13 -19.89
C MET A 218 -4.13 -8.76 -20.13
N GLN A 219 -5.03 -9.32 -19.32
CA GLN A 219 -6.45 -8.98 -19.27
C GLN A 219 -6.71 -7.98 -18.15
N ARG A 220 -7.51 -6.95 -18.42
CA ARG A 220 -7.79 -5.88 -17.46
C ARG A 220 -8.75 -6.29 -16.37
N ASN A 221 -8.58 -5.71 -15.18
CA ASN A 221 -9.58 -5.72 -14.10
C ASN A 221 -10.13 -7.12 -13.79
N GLN A 222 -9.25 -8.11 -13.75
CA GLN A 222 -9.62 -9.50 -13.46
C GLN A 222 -9.62 -9.77 -11.95
N ALA A 223 -10.45 -10.72 -11.53
CA ALA A 223 -10.47 -11.19 -10.15
C ALA A 223 -9.30 -12.15 -9.88
N CYS A 224 -8.58 -11.93 -8.79
CA CYS A 224 -7.53 -12.80 -8.27
C CYS A 224 -7.74 -12.99 -6.77
N GLY A 225 -8.35 -14.12 -6.38
CA GLY A 225 -8.78 -14.32 -5.00
C GLY A 225 -9.84 -13.30 -4.58
N PRO A 226 -9.72 -12.65 -3.41
CA PRO A 226 -10.68 -11.63 -2.99
C PRO A 226 -10.49 -10.28 -3.71
N TYR A 227 -9.38 -10.11 -4.44
CA TYR A 227 -9.01 -8.85 -5.06
C TYR A 227 -9.38 -8.78 -6.54
N ARG A 228 -9.46 -7.55 -7.06
CA ARG A 228 -9.28 -7.27 -8.49
C ARG A 228 -7.88 -6.70 -8.73
N VAL A 229 -7.25 -7.04 -9.84
CA VAL A 229 -5.91 -6.55 -10.24
C VAL A 229 -6.00 -5.71 -11.50
N ASP A 230 -5.05 -4.79 -11.68
CA ASP A 230 -5.09 -3.89 -12.84
C ASP A 230 -4.99 -4.67 -14.15
N LEU A 231 -4.06 -5.63 -14.22
CA LEU A 231 -3.88 -6.56 -15.33
C LEU A 231 -3.59 -7.98 -14.82
N PHE A 232 -4.03 -8.99 -15.54
CA PHE A 232 -3.82 -10.40 -15.19
C PHE A 232 -3.50 -11.24 -16.41
N ASP A 233 -2.46 -12.06 -16.31
CA ASP A 233 -2.16 -13.13 -17.25
C ASP A 233 -2.49 -14.48 -16.63
N GLU A 234 -3.47 -15.18 -17.21
CA GLU A 234 -3.98 -16.45 -16.69
C GLU A 234 -2.96 -17.59 -16.82
N ASP A 235 -2.26 -17.66 -17.96
CA ASP A 235 -1.33 -18.74 -18.29
C ASP A 235 -0.17 -18.82 -17.28
N THR A 236 0.38 -17.67 -16.88
CA THR A 236 1.48 -17.59 -15.90
C THR A 236 1.02 -17.28 -14.48
N LYS A 237 -0.30 -17.09 -14.27
CA LYS A 237 -0.89 -16.57 -13.03
C LYS A 237 -0.22 -15.27 -12.55
N THR A 238 0.12 -14.38 -13.47
CA THR A 238 0.79 -13.11 -13.15
C THR A 238 -0.24 -12.00 -12.98
N ALA A 239 -0.39 -11.53 -11.74
CA ALA A 239 -1.16 -10.36 -11.37
C ALA A 239 -0.27 -9.11 -11.40
N LEU A 240 -0.64 -8.12 -12.21
CA LEU A 240 0.06 -6.84 -12.30
C LEU A 240 -0.79 -5.74 -11.70
N ASP A 241 -0.18 -4.95 -10.81
CA ASP A 241 -0.74 -3.70 -10.32
C ASP A 241 0.22 -2.53 -10.58
N LEU A 242 -0.39 -1.40 -10.92
CA LEU A 242 0.26 -0.11 -11.03
C LEU A 242 0.11 0.63 -9.70
N GLU A 243 1.24 0.98 -9.10
CA GLU A 243 1.22 1.87 -7.95
C GLU A 243 0.81 3.26 -8.42
N ILE A 244 -0.17 3.86 -7.74
CA ILE A 244 -0.69 5.19 -8.07
C ILE A 244 -0.88 6.02 -6.80
N ILE A 245 -0.57 7.31 -6.90
CA ILE A 245 -0.65 8.24 -5.76
C ILE A 245 -2.09 8.41 -5.25
N SER A 246 -3.08 8.28 -6.13
CA SER A 246 -4.49 8.42 -5.75
C SER A 246 -5.02 7.20 -5.00
N TRP A 247 -4.35 6.04 -5.07
CA TRP A 247 -4.78 4.87 -4.30
C TRP A 247 -4.39 5.05 -2.84
N PRO A 248 -5.29 4.78 -1.87
CA PRO A 248 -5.02 5.07 -0.47
C PRO A 248 -3.77 4.37 0.06
N THR A 249 -3.63 3.07 -0.21
CA THR A 249 -2.62 2.17 0.36
C THR A 249 -1.52 1.81 -0.64
N ALA A 250 -0.31 1.53 -0.17
CA ALA A 250 0.66 0.87 -1.01
C ALA A 250 0.21 -0.58 -1.26
N ARG A 251 0.48 -1.12 -2.45
CA ARG A 251 -0.08 -2.42 -2.85
C ARG A 251 0.57 -3.64 -2.19
N HIS A 252 1.63 -3.47 -1.38
CA HIS A 252 2.42 -4.57 -0.85
C HIS A 252 1.63 -5.55 0.05
N LEU A 253 0.62 -5.09 0.80
CA LEU A 253 -0.23 -5.99 1.59
C LEU A 253 -1.07 -6.90 0.68
N LYS A 254 -1.78 -6.32 -0.28
CA LYS A 254 -2.48 -7.06 -1.34
C LYS A 254 -1.54 -8.03 -2.04
N HIS A 255 -0.33 -7.59 -2.39
CA HIS A 255 0.66 -8.39 -3.09
C HIS A 255 1.12 -9.59 -2.26
N ARG A 256 1.42 -9.40 -0.96
CA ARG A 256 1.73 -10.51 -0.04
C ARG A 256 0.60 -11.54 0.01
N LEU A 257 -0.65 -11.08 0.12
CA LEU A 257 -1.82 -11.95 0.18
C LEU A 257 -2.03 -12.73 -1.13
N LEU A 258 -1.84 -12.08 -2.28
CA LEU A 258 -1.90 -12.73 -3.59
C LEU A 258 -0.78 -13.76 -3.79
N GLU A 259 0.45 -13.44 -3.37
CA GLU A 259 1.57 -14.39 -3.38
C GLU A 259 1.24 -15.61 -2.49
N GLY A 260 0.62 -15.41 -1.32
CA GLY A 260 0.15 -16.48 -0.45
C GLY A 260 -0.94 -17.38 -1.08
N LEU A 261 -1.67 -16.87 -2.07
CA LEU A 261 -2.64 -17.63 -2.88
C LEU A 261 -2.02 -18.27 -4.13
N GLY A 262 -0.71 -18.14 -4.33
CA GLY A 262 0.03 -18.73 -5.44
C GLY A 262 0.04 -17.90 -6.72
N PHE A 263 -0.35 -16.62 -6.67
CA PHE A 263 -0.18 -15.70 -7.79
C PHE A 263 1.25 -15.15 -7.84
N ARG A 264 1.73 -14.86 -9.04
CA ARG A 264 2.97 -14.09 -9.24
C ARG A 264 2.60 -12.62 -9.31
N VAL A 265 3.28 -11.78 -8.55
CA VAL A 265 2.91 -10.36 -8.48
C VAL A 265 3.95 -9.48 -9.16
N LEU A 266 3.47 -8.69 -10.12
CA LEU A 266 4.25 -7.70 -10.86
C LEU A 266 3.80 -6.30 -10.44
N ALA A 267 4.59 -5.67 -9.59
CA ALA A 267 4.30 -4.34 -9.04
C ALA A 267 5.07 -3.26 -9.78
N LEU A 268 4.39 -2.41 -10.56
CA LEU A 268 5.03 -1.28 -11.25
C LEU A 268 4.94 -0.02 -10.38
N GLN A 269 6.09 0.46 -9.90
CA GLN A 269 6.14 1.62 -9.01
C GLN A 269 5.90 2.93 -9.77
N TYR A 270 5.07 3.80 -9.18
CA TYR A 270 4.66 5.07 -9.79
C TYR A 270 5.85 5.91 -10.25
N TRP A 271 6.81 6.17 -9.35
CA TRP A 271 7.94 7.05 -9.66
C TRP A 271 8.96 6.41 -10.59
N ASP A 272 9.07 5.08 -10.64
CA ASP A 272 9.90 4.39 -11.62
C ASP A 272 9.32 4.52 -13.01
N TRP A 273 8.01 4.28 -13.16
CA TRP A 273 7.32 4.51 -14.43
C TRP A 273 7.47 5.96 -14.90
N ARG A 274 7.28 6.94 -14.00
CA ARG A 274 7.44 8.36 -14.33
C ARG A 274 8.89 8.78 -14.62
N ARG A 275 9.89 7.97 -14.25
CA ARG A 275 11.30 8.17 -14.58
C ARG A 275 11.64 7.67 -15.98
N ALA A 276 10.98 6.62 -16.47
CA ALA A 276 11.08 6.16 -17.84
C ALA A 276 10.36 7.16 -18.77
N ARG A 277 11.13 8.02 -19.45
CA ARG A 277 10.59 9.17 -20.19
C ARG A 277 10.33 8.86 -21.66
N THR A 278 11.05 7.89 -22.20
CA THR A 278 10.92 7.45 -23.58
C THR A 278 10.20 6.11 -23.64
N GLU A 279 9.65 5.77 -24.80
CA GLU A 279 9.05 4.45 -25.02
C GLU A 279 10.07 3.32 -24.85
N GLU A 280 11.32 3.55 -25.25
CA GLU A 280 12.42 2.58 -25.08
C GLU A 280 12.74 2.35 -23.60
N ASP A 281 12.83 3.42 -22.79
CA ASP A 281 13.03 3.29 -21.33
C ASP A 281 11.89 2.51 -20.68
N GLN A 282 10.65 2.74 -21.13
CA GLN A 282 9.46 2.06 -20.61
C GLN A 282 9.48 0.57 -20.97
N ASN A 283 9.86 0.24 -22.21
CA ASN A 283 10.00 -1.14 -22.65
C ASN A 283 11.06 -1.87 -21.82
N LEU A 284 12.26 -1.30 -21.69
CA LEU A 284 13.35 -1.86 -20.87
C LEU A 284 12.95 -2.03 -19.40
N PHE A 285 12.20 -1.06 -18.86
CA PHE A 285 11.66 -1.14 -17.50
C PHE A 285 10.69 -2.32 -17.35
N LEU A 286 9.71 -2.43 -18.24
CA LEU A 286 8.74 -3.54 -18.22
C LEU A 286 9.42 -4.89 -18.39
N GLU A 287 10.36 -4.99 -19.33
CA GLU A 287 11.13 -6.21 -19.57
C GLU A 287 11.85 -6.64 -18.29
N ARG A 288 12.59 -5.72 -17.67
CA ARG A 288 13.30 -5.99 -16.42
C ARG A 288 12.35 -6.50 -15.33
N GLU A 289 11.21 -5.84 -15.13
CA GLU A 289 10.27 -6.22 -14.07
C GLU A 289 9.57 -7.56 -14.33
N VAL A 290 9.19 -7.83 -15.58
CA VAL A 290 8.60 -9.12 -15.97
C VAL A 290 9.60 -10.25 -15.82
N ASN A 291 10.84 -10.09 -16.31
CA ASN A 291 11.89 -11.10 -16.14
C ASN A 291 12.14 -11.41 -14.66
N ARG A 292 12.24 -10.36 -13.83
CA ARG A 292 12.42 -10.51 -12.38
C ARG A 292 11.33 -11.40 -11.75
N VAL A 293 10.09 -11.24 -12.16
CA VAL A 293 8.96 -12.02 -11.63
C VAL A 293 8.93 -13.45 -12.18
N LEU A 294 9.16 -13.63 -13.47
CA LEU A 294 9.14 -14.94 -14.13
C LEU A 294 10.35 -15.81 -13.78
N GLU A 295 11.48 -15.22 -13.41
CA GLU A 295 12.69 -15.93 -12.96
C GLU A 295 12.61 -16.35 -11.49
N LYS A 296 12.04 -15.49 -10.63
CA LYS A 296 11.82 -15.80 -9.21
C LYS A 296 10.92 -17.02 -9.00
N HIS A 297 10.00 -17.25 -9.92
CA HIS A 297 9.10 -18.41 -9.92
C HIS A 297 9.13 -19.06 -11.31
N PRO A 298 10.03 -20.02 -11.59
CA PRO A 298 10.01 -20.75 -12.85
C PRO A 298 8.64 -21.41 -13.01
N LEU A 299 8.07 -21.40 -14.22
CA LEU A 299 6.95 -22.32 -14.50
C LEU A 299 7.48 -23.73 -14.21
N ALA A 300 6.81 -24.48 -13.34
CA ALA A 300 7.08 -25.91 -13.26
C ALA A 300 6.97 -26.41 -14.70
N ALA A 301 8.06 -26.99 -15.22
CA ALA A 301 8.04 -27.57 -16.55
C ALA A 301 6.82 -28.49 -16.57
N LEU A 302 5.82 -28.15 -17.40
CA LEU A 302 4.68 -29.00 -17.64
C LEU A 302 5.28 -30.34 -18.06
N GLU A 303 5.25 -31.32 -17.15
CA GLU A 303 5.62 -32.69 -17.46
C GLU A 303 4.67 -33.12 -18.58
N THR A 304 5.25 -33.23 -19.77
CA THR A 304 4.65 -33.75 -21.00
C THR A 304 4.15 -35.17 -20.81
#